data_AF-A0AA92TUM1-F1
#
_entry.id   AF-A0AA92TUM1-F1
#
_cell.length_a   1.000
_cell.length_b   1.000
_cell.length_c   1.000
_cell.angle_alpha   90.00
_cell.angle_beta   90.00
_cell.angle_gamma   90.00
#
_symmetry.space_group_name_H-M   'P 1'
#
loop_
_entity.id
_entity.type
_entity.pdbx_description
1 polymer ?
#
loop_
_entity_poly.entity_id
_entity_poly.type
_entity_poly.pdbx_seq_one_letter_code
_entity_poly.pdbx_strand_id
1 'polypeptide(L)' 'EGARRGAILYSIAISCKLNGINLFEYISDVIEKTIEWQPNTPLEKYRDLLPDRWKKQ' A
#
# COMPACT_ATOMS: atom_id res chain seq x y z
N GLU A 1 16.33 12.23 -4.31
CA GLU A 1 15.54 10.99 -4.49
C GLU A 1 15.19 10.30 -3.18
N GLY A 2 16.16 10.02 -2.29
CA GLY A 2 15.90 9.36 -1.00
C GLY A 2 14.85 10.06 -0.11
N ALA A 3 14.92 11.39 0.01
CA ALA A 3 13.95 12.18 0.79
C ALA A 3 12.51 12.03 0.27
N ARG A 4 12.31 12.02 -1.06
CA ARG A 4 10.99 11.83 -1.69
C ARG A 4 10.44 10.44 -1.35
N ARG A 5 11.26 9.40 -1.51
CA ARG A 5 10.87 8.02 -1.19
C ARG A 5 10.56 7.84 0.29
N GLY A 6 11.37 8.47 1.15
CA GLY A 6 11.13 8.50 2.60
C GLY A 6 9.81 9.16 2.97
N ALA A 7 9.48 10.30 2.36
CA ALA A 7 8.21 10.99 2.59
C ALA A 7 6.99 10.16 2.14
N ILE A 8 7.11 9.44 1.02
CA ILE A 8 6.05 8.53 0.53
C ILE A 8 5.84 7.39 1.53
N LEU A 9 6.91 6.69 1.92
CA LEU A 9 6.84 5.59 2.89
C LEU A 9 6.29 6.07 4.23
N TYR A 10 6.73 7.25 4.70
CA TYR A 10 6.23 7.84 5.94
C TYR A 10 4.72 8.14 5.87
N SER A 11 4.24 8.68 4.76
CA SER A 11 2.80 8.95 4.55
C SER A 11 1.97 7.66 4.61
N ILE A 12 2.48 6.57 4.02
CA ILE A 12 1.85 5.24 4.09
C ILE A 12 1.89 4.71 5.53
N ALA A 13 3.02 4.83 6.22
CA ALA A 13 3.17 4.37 7.60
C ALA A 13 2.21 5.06 8.57
N ILE A 14 2.06 6.39 8.45
CA ILE A 14 1.07 7.14 9.23
C ILE A 14 -0.35 6.71 8.88
N SER A 15 -0.65 6.52 7.59
CA SER A 15 -1.97 6.05 7.16
C SER A 15 -2.30 4.65 7.72
N CYS A 16 -1.33 3.73 7.75
CA CYS A 16 -1.51 2.42 8.39
C CYS A 16 -1.77 2.56 9.90
N LYS A 17 -1.00 3.41 10.59
CA LYS A 17 -1.17 3.66 12.02
C LYS A 17 -2.56 4.21 12.35
N LEU A 18 -3.08 5.14 11.54
CA LEU A 18 -4.42 5.71 11.71
C LEU A 18 -5.54 4.68 11.53
N ASN A 19 -5.31 3.64 10.72
CA ASN A 19 -6.26 2.56 10.47
C ASN A 19 -6.02 1.30 11.32
N GLY A 20 -5.08 1.33 12.27
CA GLY A 20 -4.77 0.18 13.13
C GLY A 20 -4.10 -0.99 12.39
N ILE A 21 -3.45 -0.73 11.27
CA ILE A 21 -2.83 -1.74 10.39
C ILE A 21 -1.35 -1.87 10.69
N ASN A 22 -0.83 -3.10 10.68
CA ASN A 22 0.60 -3.36 10.72
C ASN A 22 1.24 -3.01 9.36
N LEU A 23 2.22 -2.10 9.38
CA LEU A 23 2.90 -1.62 8.18
C LEU A 23 3.61 -2.73 7.39
N PHE A 24 4.26 -3.67 8.09
CA PHE A 24 5.01 -4.74 7.42
C PHE A 24 4.05 -5.70 6.72
N GLU A 25 2.99 -6.13 7.41
CA GLU A 25 1.96 -7.00 6.82
C GLU A 25 1.31 -6.33 5.59
N TYR A 26 1.00 -5.04 5.70
CA TYR A 26 0.46 -4.25 4.59
C TYR A 26 1.40 -4.23 3.38
N ILE A 27 2.69 -3.90 3.57
CA ILE A 27 3.64 -3.81 2.46
C ILE A 27 3.83 -5.18 1.81
N SER A 28 3.98 -6.24 2.61
CA SER A 28 4.13 -7.61 2.10
C SER A 28 2.92 -8.04 1.25
N ASP A 29 1.70 -7.85 1.75
CA ASP A 29 0.46 -8.20 1.04
C ASP A 29 0.26 -7.36 -0.23
N VAL A 30 0.56 -6.06 -0.18
CA VAL A 30 0.49 -5.18 -1.37
C VAL A 30 1.48 -5.62 -2.45
N ILE A 31 2.72 -5.95 -2.08
CA ILE A 31 3.71 -6.46 -3.04
C ILE A 31 3.19 -7.75 -3.65
N GLU A 32 2.77 -8.71 -2.84
CA GLU A 32 2.29 -10.02 -3.32
C GLU A 32 1.08 -9.89 -4.26
N LYS A 33 0.08 -9.08 -3.90
CA LYS A 33 -1.09 -8.82 -4.75
C LYS A 33 -0.74 -8.22 -6.10
N THR A 34 0.31 -7.40 -6.16
CA THR A 34 0.67 -6.64 -7.36
C THR A 34 1.63 -7.35 -8.30
N ILE A 35 2.24 -8.48 -7.88
CA ILE A 35 3.15 -9.28 -8.73
C ILE A 35 2.48 -9.70 -10.05
N GLU A 36 1.21 -10.11 -9.99
CA GLU A 36 0.46 -10.63 -11.14
C GLU A 36 -0.27 -9.54 -11.94
N TRP A 37 -0.10 -8.26 -11.59
CA TRP A 37 -0.86 -7.17 -12.21
C TRP A 37 -0.24 -6.73 -13.55
N GLN A 38 -1.08 -6.67 -14.58
CA GLN A 38 -0.68 -6.17 -15.89
C GLN A 38 -0.50 -4.64 -15.88
N PRO A 39 0.32 -4.06 -16.78
CA PRO A 39 0.54 -2.61 -16.84
C PRO A 39 -0.73 -1.77 -17.04
N ASN A 40 -1.78 -2.35 -17.64
CA ASN A 40 -3.08 -1.73 -17.86
C ASN A 40 -4.08 -1.94 -16.70
N THR A 41 -3.60 -2.36 -15.53
CA THR A 41 -4.45 -2.61 -14.38
C THR A 41 -5.28 -1.37 -14.01
N PRO A 42 -6.60 -1.48 -13.85
CA PRO A 42 -7.46 -0.36 -13.51
C PRO A 42 -7.03 0.34 -12.22
N LEU A 43 -7.11 1.67 -12.20
CA LEU A 43 -6.75 2.49 -11.03
C LEU A 43 -7.55 2.09 -9.78
N GLU A 44 -8.79 1.64 -9.96
CA GLU A 44 -9.68 1.19 -8.88
C GLU A 44 -9.05 0.08 -8.04
N LYS A 45 -8.31 -0.86 -8.67
CA LYS A 45 -7.62 -1.91 -7.93
C LYS A 45 -6.55 -1.37 -6.99
N TYR A 46 -5.82 -0.33 -7.40
CA TYR A 46 -4.84 0.34 -6.54
C TYR A 46 -5.52 1.11 -5.40
N ARG A 47 -6.73 1.63 -5.61
CA ARG A 47 -7.47 2.35 -4.57
C ARG A 47 -7.86 1.45 -3.40
N ASP A 48 -8.17 0.19 -3.68
CA ASP A 48 -8.51 -0.82 -2.67
C ASP A 48 -7.29 -1.30 -1.87
N LEU A 49 -6.08 -1.05 -2.37
CA LEU A 49 -4.85 -1.31 -1.63
C LEU A 49 -4.53 -0.22 -0.62
N LEU A 50 -5.16 0.95 -0.63
CA LEU A 50 -4.84 2.00 0.34
C LEU A 50 -5.21 1.57 1.77
N PRO A 51 -4.49 2.03 2.81
CA PRO A 51 -4.70 1.56 4.18
C PRO A 51 -6.13 1.72 4.71
N ASP A 52 -6.91 2.69 4.22
CA ASP A 52 -8.31 2.88 4.62
C ASP A 52 -9.27 1.82 4.05
N ARG A 53 -8.90 1.18 2.93
CA ARG A 53 -9.71 0.17 2.24
C ARG A 53 -9.09 -1.21 2.25
N TRP A 54 -7.83 -1.31 2.68
CA TRP A 54 -7.07 -2.54 2.69
C TRP A 54 -7.79 -3.64 3.47
N LYS A 55 -7.92 -4.79 2.82
CA LYS A 55 -8.39 -6.04 3.42
C LYS A 55 -7.26 -7.05 3.33
N LYS A 56 -6.83 -7.53 4.49
CA LYS A 56 -5.86 -8.63 4.60
C LYS A 56 -6.43 -9.86 3.90
N GLN A 57 -5.61 -10.51 3.06
CA GLN A 57 -5.95 -11.82 2.50
C GLN A 57 -5.96 -12.91 3.57
#